data_AF-A0A0G0ZH10-F1
#
_entry.id   AF-A0A0G0ZH10-F1
#
_cell.length_a   1.000
_cell.length_b   1.000
_cell.length_c   1.000
_cell.angle_alpha   90.00
_cell.angle_beta   90.00
_cell.angle_gamma   90.00
#
_symmetry.space_group_name_H-M   'P 1'
#
loop_
_entity.id
_entity.type
_entity.pdbx_description
1 polymer ?
#
loop_
_entity_poly.entity_id
_entity_poly.type
_entity_poly.pdbx_seq_one_letter_code
_entity_poly.pdbx_strand_id
1 'polypeptide(L)'
;MRALDIVLKYEPEILEIIPQSLEAGQSFVISLEKTDSSSGIYSFSAISPESDIKSGTIALWKIRPLKSGVKTVLSLNEALSEIYTSEESSLGFSAADLEINL
;
A
#
# COMPACT_ATOMS: atom_id res chain seq x y z
N MET A 1 -1.44 5.89 -19.27
CA MET A 1 -1.62 6.20 -17.83
C MET A 1 -2.15 4.96 -17.15
N ARG A 2 -1.54 4.56 -16.04
CA ARG A 2 -1.94 3.38 -15.26
C ARG A 2 -2.10 3.78 -13.80
N ALA A 3 -3.16 3.33 -13.16
CA ALA A 3 -3.44 3.61 -11.76
C ALA A 3 -3.48 2.30 -10.96
N LEU A 4 -2.99 2.34 -9.73
CA LEU A 4 -3.07 1.25 -8.76
C LEU A 4 -3.68 1.78 -7.47
N ASP A 5 -4.71 1.09 -6.99
CA ASP A 5 -5.25 1.29 -5.66
C ASP A 5 -4.67 0.24 -4.72
N ILE A 6 -3.98 0.71 -3.68
CA ILE A 6 -3.31 -0.12 -2.69
C ILE A 6 -4.07 0.00 -1.39
N VAL A 7 -4.40 -1.16 -0.80
CA VAL A 7 -5.07 -1.25 0.51
C VAL A 7 -4.23 -2.13 1.42
N LEU A 8 -3.84 -1.58 2.56
CA LEU A 8 -3.15 -2.27 3.64
C LEU A 8 -4.12 -2.49 4.79
N LYS A 9 -4.07 -3.69 5.35
CA LYS A 9 -4.76 -4.04 6.59
C LYS A 9 -3.75 -4.40 7.65
N TYR A 10 -3.95 -3.88 8.86
CA TYR A 10 -3.05 -4.04 10.00
C TYR A 10 -3.83 -4.11 11.30
N GLU A 11 -3.17 -4.52 12.38
CA GLU A 11 -3.72 -4.53 13.73
C GLU A 11 -3.45 -3.18 14.43
N PRO A 12 -4.43 -2.27 14.54
CA PRO A 12 -4.19 -0.89 15.02
C PRO A 12 -3.85 -0.81 16.51
N GLU A 13 -4.08 -1.89 17.26
CA GLU A 13 -3.64 -2.00 18.65
C GLU A 13 -2.17 -2.41 18.80
N ILE A 14 -1.53 -2.86 17.72
CA ILE A 14 -0.15 -3.35 17.73
C ILE A 14 0.78 -2.41 16.97
N LEU A 15 0.31 -1.87 15.84
CA LEU A 15 1.09 -0.98 14.98
C LEU A 15 0.26 0.20 14.49
N GLU A 16 0.93 1.31 14.22
CA GLU A 16 0.38 2.50 13.59
C GLU A 16 1.11 2.74 12.27
N ILE A 17 0.37 2.96 11.18
CA ILE A 17 0.95 3.47 9.93
C ILE A 17 1.08 4.99 10.06
N ILE A 18 2.23 5.57 9.70
CA ILE A 18 2.47 7.02 9.74
C ILE A 18 2.13 7.60 8.36
N PRO A 19 0.94 8.19 8.14
CA PRO A 19 0.49 8.57 6.80
C PRO A 19 1.41 9.63 6.17
N GLN A 20 1.83 10.60 6.99
CA GLN A 20 2.72 11.71 6.61
C GLN A 20 4.10 11.28 6.09
N SER A 21 4.46 10.01 6.25
CA SER A 21 5.71 9.44 5.74
C SER A 21 5.59 8.79 4.38
N LEU A 22 4.40 8.83 3.77
CA LEU A 22 4.17 8.28 2.44
C LEU A 22 4.96 9.07 1.40
N GLU A 23 5.87 8.38 0.73
CA GLU A 23 6.69 8.90 -0.35
C GLU A 23 6.45 8.08 -1.62
N ALA A 24 6.24 8.76 -2.74
CA ALA A 24 6.06 8.11 -4.03
C ALA A 24 7.39 7.50 -4.53
N GLY A 25 7.32 6.34 -5.15
CA GLY A 25 8.43 5.81 -5.95
C GLY A 25 8.68 6.66 -7.21
N GLN A 26 9.87 6.55 -7.79
CA GLN A 26 10.34 7.45 -8.87
C GLN A 26 9.42 7.54 -10.10
N SER A 27 8.67 6.48 -10.40
CA SER A 27 7.79 6.41 -11.58
C SER A 27 6.30 6.59 -11.26
N PHE A 28 5.98 7.00 -10.03
CA PHE A 28 4.61 7.12 -9.54
C PHE A 28 4.34 8.48 -8.90
N VAL A 29 3.07 8.88 -8.92
CA VAL A 29 2.52 10.02 -8.19
C VAL A 29 1.40 9.51 -7.30
N ILE A 30 1.40 9.90 -6.03
CA ILE A 30 0.30 9.58 -5.12
C ILE A 30 -0.84 10.58 -5.33
N SER A 31 -2.05 10.08 -5.60
CA SER A 31 -3.22 10.92 -5.87
C SER A 31 -4.24 10.96 -4.75
N LEU A 32 -4.30 9.91 -3.93
CA LEU A 32 -5.20 9.79 -2.77
C LEU A 32 -4.50 9.04 -1.66
N GLU A 33 -4.75 9.47 -0.43
CA GLU A 33 -4.31 8.78 0.79
C GLU A 33 -5.46 8.83 1.80
N LYS A 34 -5.74 7.68 2.42
CA LYS A 34 -6.77 7.56 3.44
C LYS A 34 -6.31 6.58 4.51
N THR A 35 -6.54 6.95 5.77
CA THR A 35 -6.30 6.09 6.92
C THR A 35 -7.59 5.98 7.72
N ASP A 36 -7.97 4.74 8.04
CA ASP A 36 -8.98 4.43 9.04
C ASP A 36 -8.32 3.60 10.16
N SER A 37 -7.74 4.33 11.12
CA SER A 37 -7.04 3.72 12.25
C SER A 37 -7.95 2.89 13.16
N SER A 38 -9.26 3.08 13.09
CA SER A 38 -10.21 2.32 13.92
C SER A 38 -10.44 0.91 13.38
N SER A 39 -10.42 0.76 12.06
CA SER A 39 -10.56 -0.53 11.37
C SER A 39 -9.23 -1.15 10.96
N GLY A 40 -8.11 -0.47 11.19
CA GLY A 40 -6.78 -0.95 10.82
C GLY A 40 -6.57 -0.95 9.31
N ILE A 41 -7.15 0.03 8.61
CA ILE A 41 -7.07 0.11 7.15
C ILE A 41 -6.29 1.37 6.75
N TYR A 42 -5.33 1.20 5.86
CA TYR A 42 -4.63 2.28 5.20
C TYR A 42 -4.67 2.08 3.69
N SER A 43 -5.00 3.10 2.93
CA SER A 43 -5.13 2.96 1.48
C SER A 43 -4.60 4.19 0.76
N PHE A 44 -4.01 3.98 -0.40
CA PHE A 44 -3.58 5.06 -1.27
C PHE A 44 -3.66 4.67 -2.74
N SER A 45 -3.77 5.66 -3.60
CA SER A 45 -3.76 5.49 -5.05
C SER A 45 -2.44 6.01 -5.61
N ALA A 46 -1.81 5.22 -6.47
CA ALA A 46 -0.59 5.57 -7.17
C ALA A 46 -0.81 5.55 -8.68
N ILE A 47 -0.41 6.62 -9.36
CA ILE A 47 -0.58 6.78 -10.81
C ILE A 47 0.81 6.84 -11.44
N SER A 48 1.05 6.01 -12.45
CA SER A 48 2.20 6.19 -13.34
C SER A 48 1.78 7.02 -14.56
N PRO A 49 2.41 8.19 -14.76
CA PRO A 49 2.16 9.01 -15.96
C PRO A 49 2.76 8.36 -17.21
N GLU A 50 3.74 7.46 -17.05
CA GLU A 50 4.39 6.75 -18.14
C GLU A 50 3.50 5.60 -18.65
N SER A 51 3.60 5.30 -19.95
CA SER A 51 2.91 4.16 -20.56
C SER A 51 3.62 2.83 -20.27
N ASP A 52 4.94 2.87 -20.09
CA ASP A 52 5.79 1.71 -19.83
C ASP A 52 6.22 1.69 -18.36
N ILE A 53 5.47 0.97 -17.51
CA ILE A 53 5.83 0.81 -16.09
C ILE A 53 7.01 -0.15 -15.99
N LYS A 54 8.16 0.37 -15.60
CA LYS A 54 9.33 -0.44 -15.21
C LYS A 54 9.10 -1.08 -13.84
N SER A 55 9.67 -2.27 -13.63
CA SER A 55 9.73 -2.87 -12.30
C SER A 55 10.43 -1.95 -11.31
N GLY A 56 9.86 -1.76 -10.12
CA GLY A 56 10.41 -0.88 -9.10
C GLY A 56 9.46 -0.67 -7.93
N THR A 57 9.83 0.26 -7.05
CA THR A 57 9.04 0.64 -5.87
C THR A 57 7.89 1.57 -6.27
N ILE A 58 6.69 1.29 -5.78
CA ILE A 58 5.50 2.15 -5.97
C ILE A 58 5.47 3.27 -4.95
N ALA A 59 5.65 2.94 -3.67
CA ALA A 59 5.66 3.87 -2.56
C ALA A 59 6.46 3.31 -1.39
N LEU A 60 6.86 4.22 -0.50
CA LEU A 60 7.51 3.93 0.77
C LEU A 60 6.71 4.63 1.88
N TRP A 61 6.56 3.97 3.02
CA TRP A 61 5.94 4.56 4.21
C TRP A 61 6.59 3.97 5.47
N LYS A 62 6.38 4.63 6.60
CA LYS A 62 6.87 4.21 7.91
C LYS A 62 5.72 3.65 8.74
N ILE A 63 6.07 2.66 9.55
CA ILE A 63 5.22 2.10 10.60
C ILE A 63 5.83 2.42 11.96
N ARG A 64 4.98 2.56 12.97
CA ARG A 64 5.36 2.71 14.38
C ARG A 64 4.80 1.53 15.18
N PRO A 65 5.65 0.72 15.81
CA PRO A 65 5.22 -0.28 16.77
C PRO A 65 4.60 0.40 18.01
N LEU A 66 3.45 -0.10 18.46
CA LEU A 66 2.79 0.34 19.69
C LEU A 66 3.00 -0.66 20.84
N LYS A 67 3.22 -1.93 20.50
CA LYS A 67 3.58 -3.02 21.42
C LYS A 67 4.90 -3.64 20.97
N SER A 68 5.69 -4.15 21.92
CA SER A 68 6.94 -4.87 21.65
C SER A 68 6.86 -6.30 22.18
N GLY A 69 7.63 -7.20 21.58
CA GLY A 69 7.61 -8.64 21.86
C GLY A 69 6.41 -9.35 21.23
N VAL A 70 5.77 -8.74 20.22
CA VAL A 70 4.58 -9.29 19.56
C VAL A 70 4.83 -9.50 18.07
N LYS A 71 4.13 -10.49 17.51
CA LYS A 71 4.08 -10.72 16.07
C LYS A 71 2.78 -10.13 15.52
N THR A 72 2.85 -9.55 14.32
CA THR A 72 1.69 -9.04 13.61
C THR A 72 1.88 -9.22 12.11
N VAL A 73 0.77 -9.19 11.37
CA VAL A 73 0.75 -9.32 9.93
C VAL A 73 0.25 -8.02 9.31
N LEU A 74 0.99 -7.53 8.32
CA LEU A 74 0.53 -6.48 7.42
C LEU A 74 0.09 -7.14 6.12
N SER A 75 -1.20 -7.07 5.81
CA SER A 75 -1.76 -7.70 4.61
C SER A 75 -1.99 -6.66 3.52
N LEU A 76 -1.40 -6.90 2.35
CA LEU A 76 -1.56 -6.06 1.16
C LEU A 76 -2.70 -6.60 0.28
N ASN A 77 -3.62 -5.72 -0.07
CA ASN A 77 -4.68 -5.89 -1.07
C ASN A 77 -5.70 -7.01 -0.75
N GLU A 78 -6.07 -7.21 0.52
CA GLU A 78 -7.20 -8.10 0.89
C GLU A 78 -8.56 -7.59 0.38
N ALA A 79 -8.70 -6.30 0.07
CA ALA A 79 -9.91 -5.70 -0.46
C ALA A 79 -9.69 -5.20 -1.89
N LEU A 80 -10.12 -6.00 -2.87
CA LEU A 80 -10.40 -5.63 -4.27
C LEU A 80 -9.56 -4.47 -4.84
N SER A 81 -8.27 -4.70 -5.05
CA SER A 81 -7.45 -3.79 -5.87
C SER A 81 -7.83 -3.99 -7.34
N GLU A 82 -8.63 -3.09 -7.88
CA GLU A 82 -8.87 -3.02 -9.32
C GLU A 82 -7.77 -2.18 -9.97
N ILE A 83 -7.01 -2.79 -10.88
CA ILE A 83 -6.03 -2.07 -11.68
C ILE A 83 -6.75 -1.55 -12.92
N TYR A 84 -6.87 -0.24 -13.03
CA TYR A 84 -7.41 0.40 -14.22
C TYR A 84 -6.28 0.69 -15.20
N THR A 85 -6.19 -0.11 -16.26
CA THR A 85 -5.37 0.19 -17.44
C THR A 85 -6.27 0.63 -18.59
N SER A 86 -5.85 1.64 -19.35
CA SER A 86 -6.59 2.09 -20.54
C SER A 86 -6.49 1.11 -21.73
N GLU A 87 -5.64 0.08 -21.62
CA GLU A 87 -5.43 -0.97 -22.61
C GLU A 87 -5.47 -2.32 -21.87
N GLU A 88 -6.14 -3.33 -22.44
CA GLU A 88 -6.40 -4.68 -21.88
C GLU A 88 -5.12 -5.45 -21.47
N SER A 89 -4.47 -5.03 -20.38
CA SER A 89 -3.26 -5.66 -19.88
C SER A 89 -3.34 -5.72 -18.36
N SER A 90 -3.73 -6.88 -17.86
CA SER A 90 -3.71 -7.20 -16.43
C SER A 90 -2.26 -7.30 -15.96
N LEU A 91 -1.79 -6.30 -15.21
CA LEU A 91 -0.60 -6.47 -14.38
C LEU A 91 -1.00 -7.35 -13.19
N GLY A 92 -0.43 -8.54 -13.09
CA GLY A 92 -0.66 -9.39 -11.93
C GLY A 92 -0.02 -8.77 -10.68
N PHE A 93 -0.83 -8.40 -9.70
CA PHE A 93 -0.38 -8.13 -8.33
C PHE A 93 -0.83 -9.29 -7.45
N SER A 94 0.08 -9.94 -6.74
CA SER A 94 -0.31 -10.92 -5.73
C SER A 94 -0.56 -10.19 -4.41
N ALA A 95 -1.72 -10.45 -3.79
CA ALA A 95 -1.90 -10.18 -2.37
C ALA A 95 -0.73 -10.83 -1.60
N ALA A 96 -0.20 -10.11 -0.62
CA ALA A 96 0.97 -10.55 0.12
C ALA A 96 0.80 -10.20 1.59
N ASP A 97 1.05 -11.20 2.44
CA ASP A 97 1.17 -11.01 3.87
C ASP A 97 2.63 -10.79 4.23
N LEU A 98 2.89 -9.73 4.99
CA LEU A 98 4.20 -9.45 5.56
C LEU A 98 4.14 -9.70 7.07
N GLU A 99 4.84 -10.74 7.52
CA GLU A 99 5.05 -10.98 8.94
C GLU A 99 6.08 -10.01 9.52
N ILE A 100 5.72 -9.34 10.61
CA ILE A 100 6.57 -8.36 11.29
C ILE A 100 6.78 -8.81 12.74
N ASN A 101 8.05 -8.84 13.17
CA ASN A 101 8.42 -9.08 14.56
C ASN A 101 8.84 -7.74 15.20
N LEU A 102 8.14 -7.32 16.26
CA LEU A 102 8.26 -6.01 16.92
C LEU A 102 8.75 -6.11 18.37
#